data_AF-A0A922DBV3-F1
#
_entry.id   AF-A0A922DBV3-F1
#
_cell.length_a   1.000
_cell.length_b   1.000
_cell.length_c   1.000
_cell.angle_alpha   90.00
_cell.angle_beta   90.00
_cell.angle_gamma   90.00
#
_symmetry.space_group_name_H-M   'P 1'
#
loop_
_entity.id
_entity.type
_entity.pdbx_description
1 polymer ?
#
loop_
_entity_poly.entity_id
_entity_poly.type
_entity_poly.pdbx_seq_one_letter_code
_entity_poly.pdbx_strand_id
1 'polypeptide(L)'
;MRALQSSLSSPLHLQRGHFFHPKALSLKPQIPVLLPPTQYPLLQNSIPSRVSCKPTSSFSFGSLIKASMASSATPDTDAEAGTKPFSVLFVCLGNICRSPAAEGVFTDLVKKRGLDSKFNIDSAGTIGYHEGNQADPRMRTASKRRGVEITSISRPIRPSDFRDFDLILAMDKQNRGFGFT
;
A
#
# COMPACT_ATOMS: atom_id res chain seq x y z
N MET A 1 -21.79 -10.66 -81.80
CA MET A 1 -22.57 -9.50 -82.30
C MET A 1 -22.88 -8.57 -81.12
N ARG A 2 -22.44 -7.31 -81.26
CA ARG A 2 -22.85 -6.05 -80.62
C ARG A 2 -23.05 -5.99 -79.09
N ALA A 3 -22.12 -5.27 -78.48
CA ALA A 3 -22.27 -4.46 -77.28
C ALA A 3 -23.36 -3.39 -77.44
N LEU A 4 -24.01 -3.03 -76.32
CA LEU A 4 -24.74 -1.78 -76.14
C LEU A 4 -24.22 -1.08 -74.87
N GLN A 5 -23.69 0.12 -75.08
CA GLN A 5 -23.36 1.12 -74.08
C GLN A 5 -24.59 1.97 -73.76
N SER A 6 -24.74 2.35 -72.49
CA SER A 6 -25.35 3.62 -72.06
C SER A 6 -24.88 3.87 -70.62
N SER A 7 -23.88 4.72 -70.44
CA SER A 7 -24.02 6.14 -70.05
C SER A 7 -24.75 6.31 -68.71
N LEU A 8 -24.01 6.78 -67.69
CA LEU A 8 -24.29 8.07 -67.05
C LEU A 8 -23.16 8.41 -66.07
N SER A 9 -22.38 9.39 -66.51
CA SER A 9 -21.38 10.17 -65.81
C SER A 9 -21.98 11.00 -64.67
N SER A 10 -21.34 11.00 -63.51
CA SER A 10 -21.51 12.04 -62.48
C SER A 10 -20.12 12.52 -62.03
N PRO A 11 -19.77 13.80 -62.23
CA PRO A 11 -18.52 14.36 -61.75
C PRO A 11 -18.75 14.97 -60.36
N LEU A 12 -18.23 14.33 -59.30
CA LEU A 12 -18.14 15.00 -58.00
C LEU A 12 -16.92 15.91 -57.97
N HIS A 13 -17.27 17.19 -57.89
CA HIS A 13 -16.44 18.37 -57.76
C HIS A 13 -15.40 18.22 -56.62
N LEU A 14 -14.13 18.20 -57.00
CA LEU A 14 -12.99 18.42 -56.13
C LEU A 14 -12.81 19.94 -55.98
N GLN A 15 -13.30 20.53 -54.88
CA GLN A 15 -12.89 21.88 -54.49
C GLN A 15 -11.89 21.85 -53.33
N ARG A 16 -10.75 22.47 -53.64
CA ARG A 16 -9.63 22.79 -52.76
C ARG A 16 -10.04 23.83 -51.71
N GLY A 17 -9.51 23.61 -50.51
CA GLY A 17 -8.87 24.67 -49.73
C GLY A 17 -9.79 25.49 -48.83
N HIS A 18 -9.71 25.24 -47.53
CA HIS A 18 -9.42 26.31 -46.57
C HIS A 18 -8.68 25.70 -45.38
N PHE A 19 -7.38 25.98 -45.34
CA PHE A 19 -6.51 25.84 -44.18
C PHE A 19 -7.12 26.63 -43.02
N PHE A 20 -7.74 25.96 -42.06
CA PHE A 20 -7.99 26.52 -40.74
C PHE A 20 -7.09 25.81 -39.76
N HIS A 21 -6.01 26.52 -39.39
CA HIS A 21 -5.14 26.22 -38.28
C HIS A 21 -5.93 26.44 -36.98
N PRO A 22 -6.24 25.43 -36.17
CA PRO A 22 -6.47 25.67 -34.75
C PRO A 22 -5.10 25.88 -34.11
N LYS A 23 -4.90 27.08 -33.56
CA LYS A 23 -3.75 27.44 -32.72
C LYS A 23 -3.52 26.34 -31.69
N ALA A 24 -2.35 25.71 -31.76
CA ALA A 24 -1.79 24.94 -30.68
C ALA A 24 -1.55 25.89 -29.50
N LEU A 25 -2.47 25.90 -28.53
CA LEU A 25 -2.19 26.44 -27.20
C LEU A 25 -1.19 25.49 -26.54
N SER A 26 0.09 25.82 -26.70
CA SER A 26 1.20 25.28 -25.95
C SER A 26 1.06 25.69 -24.47
N LEU A 27 0.21 24.98 -23.75
CA LEU A 27 0.23 24.98 -22.29
C LEU A 27 1.35 24.05 -21.86
N LYS A 28 2.55 24.64 -21.70
CA LYS A 28 3.68 24.00 -21.02
C LYS A 28 3.20 23.56 -19.63
N PRO A 29 3.24 22.26 -19.27
CA PRO A 29 3.18 21.92 -17.86
C PRO A 29 4.48 22.46 -17.24
N GLN A 30 4.37 23.49 -16.40
CA GLN A 30 5.46 23.87 -15.52
C GLN A 30 5.66 22.72 -14.54
N ILE A 31 6.58 21.83 -14.89
CA ILE A 31 7.19 20.90 -13.96
C ILE A 31 7.98 21.78 -12.98
N PRO A 32 7.68 21.77 -11.67
CA PRO A 32 8.57 22.42 -10.72
C PRO A 32 9.92 21.71 -10.80
N VAL A 33 10.92 22.49 -11.21
CA VAL A 33 12.33 22.10 -11.30
C VAL A 33 12.72 21.45 -9.97
N LEU A 34 13.16 20.21 -10.07
CA LEU A 34 13.81 19.46 -9.00
C LEU A 34 15.08 20.25 -8.62
N LEU A 35 15.01 20.99 -7.52
CA LEU A 35 16.17 21.60 -6.89
C LEU A 35 17.19 20.50 -6.51
N PRO A 36 18.50 20.75 -6.64
CA PRO A 36 19.53 19.76 -6.38
C PRO A 36 19.51 19.32 -4.90
N PRO A 37 19.74 18.02 -4.60
CA PRO A 37 19.82 17.52 -3.24
C PRO A 37 21.18 17.89 -2.62
N THR A 38 21.36 19.16 -2.25
CA THR A 38 22.59 19.60 -1.56
C THR A 38 22.34 20.27 -0.21
N GLN A 39 21.14 20.17 0.36
CA GLN A 39 20.89 20.63 1.75
C GLN A 39 19.83 19.77 2.45
N TYR A 40 20.17 18.51 2.74
CA TYR A 40 19.57 17.85 3.90
C TYR A 40 20.51 18.07 5.09
N PRO A 41 20.10 18.82 6.14
CA PRO A 41 20.91 18.93 7.34
C PRO A 41 21.03 17.54 7.97
N LEU A 42 22.27 17.11 8.20
CA LEU A 42 22.55 15.86 8.88
C LEU A 42 22.10 15.98 10.34
N LEU A 43 21.09 15.19 10.71
CA LEU A 43 20.72 14.96 12.10
C LEU A 43 21.77 14.02 12.72
N GLN A 44 22.91 14.59 13.12
CA GLN A 44 23.86 13.95 14.01
C GLN A 44 23.31 14.02 15.44
N ASN A 45 22.51 13.03 15.81
CA ASN A 45 22.25 12.78 17.22
C ASN A 45 23.16 11.65 17.70
N SER A 46 24.15 12.09 18.46
CA SER A 46 25.11 11.33 19.24
C SER A 46 24.45 10.29 20.16
N ILE A 47 25.04 9.10 20.10
CA ILE A 47 24.94 7.93 20.97
C ILE A 47 25.08 8.31 22.46
N PRO A 48 24.43 7.58 23.38
CA PRO A 48 25.14 7.13 24.56
C PRO A 48 25.32 5.61 24.54
N SER A 49 26.57 5.26 24.75
CA SER A 49 27.18 3.96 24.58
C SER A 49 26.88 3.02 25.75
N ARG A 50 26.91 1.72 25.45
CA ARG A 50 27.46 0.66 26.32
C ARG A 50 26.59 0.24 27.51
N VAL A 51 25.69 -0.72 27.26
CA VAL A 51 25.36 -1.73 28.30
C VAL A 51 26.29 -2.92 28.10
N SER A 52 27.24 -3.04 29.02
CA SER A 52 28.23 -4.10 29.13
C SER A 52 27.62 -5.31 29.83
N CYS A 53 27.15 -6.31 29.09
CA CYS A 53 26.80 -7.60 29.68
C CYS A 53 28.09 -8.44 29.82
N LYS A 54 28.60 -8.57 31.05
CA LYS A 54 29.64 -9.55 31.38
C LYS A 54 29.00 -10.94 31.57
N PRO A 55 29.66 -12.02 31.15
CA PRO A 55 29.25 -13.38 31.45
C PRO A 55 29.87 -13.83 32.78
N THR A 56 29.06 -14.33 33.72
CA THR A 56 29.51 -15.07 34.90
C THR A 56 28.54 -16.21 35.11
N SER A 57 28.89 -17.41 34.63
CA SER A 57 29.48 -18.50 35.42
C SER A 57 28.47 -19.25 36.26
N SER A 58 28.15 -20.46 35.79
CA SER A 58 27.90 -21.69 36.54
C SER A 58 27.95 -21.57 38.08
N PHE A 59 26.82 -21.81 38.73
CA PHE A 59 26.79 -22.46 40.04
C PHE A 59 25.64 -23.47 40.08
N SER A 60 26.04 -24.74 40.06
CA SER A 60 25.24 -25.86 40.52
C SER A 60 25.38 -25.93 42.03
N PHE A 61 24.28 -25.99 42.78
CA PHE A 61 24.20 -26.68 44.06
C PHE A 61 22.76 -27.13 44.28
N GLY A 62 22.63 -28.39 44.71
CA GLY A 62 21.38 -29.12 44.74
C GLY A 62 20.48 -28.84 45.93
N SER A 63 19.29 -29.42 45.79
CA SER A 63 18.43 -29.98 46.82
C SER A 63 17.69 -29.05 47.79
N LEU A 64 16.36 -29.12 47.61
CA LEU A 64 15.41 -29.64 48.59
C LEU A 64 15.07 -28.73 49.77
N ILE A 65 13.99 -27.95 49.64
CA ILE A 65 12.93 -27.89 50.67
C ILE A 65 11.57 -27.73 49.96
N LYS A 66 10.66 -28.64 50.28
CA LYS A 66 9.22 -28.56 50.01
C LYS A 66 8.57 -27.85 51.19
N ALA A 67 7.84 -26.77 50.95
CA ALA A 67 6.88 -26.24 51.91
C ALA A 67 5.64 -25.74 51.17
N SER A 68 4.55 -26.48 51.42
CA SER A 68 3.17 -26.09 51.20
C SER A 68 2.82 -24.93 52.13
N MET A 69 2.10 -23.93 51.64
CA MET A 69 0.75 -23.60 52.14
C MET A 69 0.13 -22.49 51.28
N ALA A 70 -1.15 -22.68 51.03
CA ALA A 70 -2.02 -21.81 50.27
C ALA A 70 -2.03 -20.38 50.81
N SER A 71 -2.04 -19.42 49.88
CA SER A 71 -2.89 -18.27 50.04
C SER A 71 -3.40 -17.88 48.66
N SER A 72 -4.71 -17.88 48.57
CA SER A 72 -5.55 -17.27 47.56
C SER A 72 -5.04 -15.86 47.23
N ALA A 73 -4.14 -15.76 46.25
CA ALA A 73 -4.11 -14.61 45.39
C ALA A 73 -5.20 -14.88 44.34
N THR A 74 -6.24 -14.07 44.39
CA THR A 74 -7.17 -13.90 43.29
C THR A 74 -6.35 -13.88 42.00
N PRO A 75 -6.65 -14.70 40.98
CA PRO A 75 -6.34 -14.25 39.63
C PRO A 75 -7.22 -13.02 39.49
N ASP A 76 -6.63 -11.85 39.71
CA ASP A 76 -7.27 -10.60 39.35
C ASP A 76 -7.66 -10.79 37.90
N THR A 77 -8.97 -10.98 37.76
CA THR A 77 -9.64 -11.35 36.53
C THR A 77 -9.72 -10.06 35.74
N ASP A 78 -8.56 -9.58 35.29
CA ASP A 78 -8.49 -8.73 34.13
C ASP A 78 -8.83 -9.65 32.98
N ALA A 79 -10.13 -9.70 32.73
CA ALA A 79 -10.75 -10.45 31.66
C ALA A 79 -9.81 -10.48 30.46
N GLU A 80 -9.47 -11.69 30.05
CA GLU A 80 -9.02 -12.02 28.69
C GLU A 80 -10.17 -11.64 27.75
N ALA A 81 -10.43 -10.34 27.61
CA ALA A 81 -11.31 -9.79 26.62
C ALA A 81 -10.57 -10.00 25.32
N GLY A 82 -10.91 -11.07 24.61
CA GLY A 82 -10.41 -11.40 23.28
C GLY A 82 -10.51 -10.15 22.41
N THR A 83 -9.41 -9.39 22.37
CA THR A 83 -9.38 -8.08 21.76
C THR A 83 -9.29 -8.33 20.28
N LYS A 84 -10.34 -7.95 19.55
CA LYS A 84 -10.37 -8.06 18.09
C LYS A 84 -9.08 -7.44 17.52
N PRO A 85 -8.39 -8.10 16.58
CA PRO A 85 -7.21 -7.52 15.96
C PRO A 85 -7.56 -6.19 15.28
N PHE A 86 -6.71 -5.19 15.50
CA PHE A 86 -6.89 -3.86 14.93
C PHE A 86 -6.75 -3.93 13.41
N SER A 87 -7.78 -3.49 12.70
CA SER A 87 -7.93 -3.72 11.26
C SER A 87 -7.58 -2.46 10.47
N VAL A 88 -6.56 -2.56 9.60
CA VAL A 88 -6.06 -1.45 8.76
C VAL A 88 -6.22 -1.77 7.28
N LEU A 89 -6.83 -0.83 6.54
CA LEU A 89 -7.02 -0.93 5.09
C LEU A 89 -6.25 0.18 4.36
N PHE A 90 -5.38 -0.19 3.42
CA PHE A 90 -4.69 0.77 2.56
C PHE A 90 -5.43 0.94 1.22
N VAL A 91 -5.75 2.18 0.84
CA VAL A 91 -6.55 2.45 -0.37
C VAL A 91 -5.80 3.31 -1.36
N CYS A 92 -5.72 2.84 -2.61
CA CYS A 92 -5.31 3.66 -3.74
C CYS A 92 -6.31 3.56 -4.90
N LEU A 93 -5.99 4.11 -6.08
CA LEU A 93 -6.88 4.05 -7.23
C LEU A 93 -7.11 2.60 -7.68
N GLY A 94 -6.07 1.95 -8.22
CA GLY A 94 -6.21 0.64 -8.88
C GLY A 94 -5.68 -0.56 -8.12
N ASN A 95 -5.27 -0.42 -6.85
CA ASN A 95 -4.76 -1.52 -6.00
C ASN A 95 -3.64 -2.40 -6.59
N ILE A 96 -2.79 -1.86 -7.46
CA ILE A 96 -1.66 -2.62 -8.05
C ILE A 96 -0.28 -2.05 -7.71
N CYS A 97 -0.19 -0.83 -7.16
CA CYS A 97 1.10 -0.15 -7.01
C CYS A 97 1.29 0.40 -5.58
N ARG A 98 0.61 1.49 -5.22
CA ARG A 98 0.82 2.18 -3.94
C ARG A 98 0.28 1.41 -2.73
N SER A 99 -0.98 0.97 -2.78
CA SER A 99 -1.60 0.29 -1.63
C SER A 99 -1.03 -1.12 -1.37
N PRO A 100 -0.73 -1.98 -2.36
CA PRO A 100 -0.05 -3.26 -2.09
C PRO A 100 1.35 -3.08 -1.50
N ALA A 101 2.05 -2.02 -1.89
CA ALA A 101 3.36 -1.71 -1.31
C ALA A 101 3.26 -1.30 0.17
N ALA A 102 2.26 -0.48 0.51
CA ALA A 102 2.01 -0.11 1.89
C ALA A 102 1.63 -1.32 2.76
N GLU A 103 0.76 -2.20 2.24
CA GLU A 103 0.38 -3.45 2.90
C GLU A 103 1.59 -4.36 3.16
N GLY A 104 2.42 -4.59 2.14
CA GLY A 104 3.62 -5.42 2.27
C GLY A 104 4.61 -4.87 3.30
N VAL A 105 4.88 -3.55 3.25
CA VAL A 105 5.79 -2.88 4.19
C VAL A 105 5.23 -2.92 5.61
N PHE A 106 3.95 -2.63 5.79
CA PHE A 106 3.33 -2.63 7.11
C PHE A 106 3.30 -4.03 7.72
N THR A 107 2.96 -5.04 6.92
CA THR A 107 2.97 -6.45 7.32
C THR A 107 4.37 -6.90 7.75
N ASP A 108 5.40 -6.55 6.99
CA ASP A 108 6.79 -6.86 7.34
C ASP A 108 7.21 -6.20 8.67
N LEU A 109 6.83 -4.93 8.89
CA LEU A 109 7.10 -4.22 10.14
C LEU A 109 6.37 -4.84 11.34
N VAL A 110 5.11 -5.23 11.17
CA VAL A 110 4.31 -5.88 12.21
C VAL A 110 4.90 -7.24 12.58
N LYS A 111 5.29 -8.05 11.58
CA LYS A 111 5.95 -9.35 11.79
C LYS A 111 7.29 -9.19 12.52
N LYS A 112 8.12 -8.22 12.12
CA LYS A 112 9.41 -7.93 12.78
C LYS A 112 9.26 -7.52 14.24
N ARG A 113 8.09 -7.01 14.63
CA ARG A 113 7.77 -6.63 16.01
C ARG A 113 6.99 -7.70 16.80
N GLY A 114 6.66 -8.84 16.17
CA GLY A 114 5.87 -9.91 16.79
C GLY A 114 4.43 -9.49 17.15
N LEU A 115 3.82 -8.64 16.33
CA LEU A 115 2.47 -8.10 16.57
C LEU A 115 1.44 -8.62 15.55
N ASP A 116 1.77 -9.66 14.79
CA ASP A 116 0.95 -10.22 13.72
C ASP A 116 -0.45 -10.65 14.20
N SER A 117 -0.57 -11.21 15.40
CA SER A 117 -1.86 -11.60 15.99
C SER A 117 -2.76 -10.42 16.37
N LYS A 118 -2.20 -9.20 16.47
CA LYS A 118 -2.92 -8.00 16.90
C LYS A 118 -3.41 -7.13 15.74
N PHE A 119 -2.99 -7.41 14.50
CA PHE A 119 -3.34 -6.60 13.35
C PHE A 119 -3.94 -7.45 12.23
N ASN A 120 -5.04 -6.95 11.67
CA ASN A 120 -5.56 -7.41 10.38
C ASN A 120 -5.22 -6.35 9.34
N ILE A 121 -4.55 -6.75 8.26
CA ILE A 121 -3.95 -5.81 7.29
C ILE A 121 -4.43 -6.21 5.90
N ASP A 122 -4.96 -5.24 5.16
CA ASP A 122 -5.41 -5.46 3.78
C ASP A 122 -5.19 -4.22 2.91
N SER A 123 -5.34 -4.36 1.60
CA SER A 123 -5.36 -3.26 0.65
C SER A 123 -6.51 -3.37 -0.37
N ALA A 124 -6.98 -2.20 -0.82
CA ALA A 124 -8.06 -2.11 -1.81
C ALA A 124 -7.86 -0.95 -2.79
N GLY A 125 -8.67 -0.96 -3.85
CA GLY A 125 -8.71 0.02 -4.93
C GLY A 125 -10.05 0.74 -4.98
N THR A 126 -10.07 2.02 -5.31
CA THR A 126 -11.35 2.71 -5.58
C THR A 126 -11.96 2.29 -6.92
N ILE A 127 -11.17 1.77 -7.86
CA ILE A 127 -11.65 1.18 -9.11
C ILE A 127 -11.45 -0.34 -9.13
N GLY A 128 -12.38 -1.06 -9.76
CA GLY A 128 -12.33 -2.52 -9.95
C GLY A 128 -11.59 -2.97 -11.22
N TYR A 129 -10.94 -2.07 -11.96
CA TYR A 129 -10.34 -2.40 -13.27
C TYR A 129 -9.28 -3.51 -13.21
N HIS A 130 -8.62 -3.68 -12.07
CA HIS A 130 -7.58 -4.69 -11.86
C HIS A 130 -8.01 -5.80 -10.88
N GLU A 131 -9.30 -5.99 -10.62
CA GLU A 131 -9.76 -7.02 -9.68
C GLU A 131 -9.20 -8.41 -10.05
N GLY A 132 -8.70 -9.15 -9.06
CA GLY A 132 -8.10 -10.48 -9.21
C GLY A 132 -6.63 -10.49 -9.69
N ASN A 133 -6.09 -9.35 -10.12
CA ASN A 133 -4.70 -9.29 -10.59
C ASN A 133 -3.71 -9.20 -9.42
N GLN A 134 -2.50 -9.74 -9.62
CA GLN A 134 -1.39 -9.50 -8.72
C GLN A 134 -0.92 -8.03 -8.80
N ALA A 135 -0.22 -7.57 -7.78
CA ALA A 135 0.45 -6.26 -7.79
C ALA A 135 1.38 -6.10 -9.02
N ASP A 136 1.53 -4.85 -9.48
CA ASP A 136 2.32 -4.47 -10.65
C ASP A 136 3.74 -5.07 -10.54
N PRO A 137 4.24 -5.72 -11.60
CA PRO A 137 5.52 -6.42 -11.55
C PRO A 137 6.70 -5.49 -11.22
N ARG A 138 6.65 -4.21 -11.62
CA ARG A 138 7.69 -3.22 -11.30
C ARG A 138 7.68 -2.91 -9.81
N MET A 139 6.49 -2.80 -9.21
CA MET A 139 6.35 -2.56 -7.77
C MET A 139 6.83 -3.76 -6.96
N ARG A 140 6.47 -4.97 -7.37
CA ARG A 140 6.96 -6.21 -6.75
C ARG A 140 8.47 -6.32 -6.83
N THR A 141 9.06 -6.03 -7.99
CA THR A 141 10.52 -5.99 -8.17
C THR A 141 11.18 -4.96 -7.27
N ALA A 142 10.61 -3.75 -7.19
CA ALA A 142 11.15 -2.67 -6.35
C ALA A 142 11.06 -3.00 -4.85
N SER A 143 10.00 -3.68 -4.42
CA SER A 143 9.79 -4.06 -3.01
C SER A 143 10.67 -5.24 -2.62
N LYS A 144 10.81 -6.23 -3.50
CA LYS A 144 11.71 -7.37 -3.30
C LYS A 144 13.16 -6.94 -3.16
N ARG A 145 13.60 -5.92 -3.90
CA ARG A 145 14.94 -5.30 -3.72
C ARG A 145 15.17 -4.70 -2.33
N ARG A 146 14.09 -4.37 -1.61
CA ARG A 146 14.13 -3.85 -0.22
C ARG A 146 13.85 -4.94 0.83
N GLY A 147 13.75 -6.20 0.42
CA GLY A 147 13.46 -7.32 1.31
C GLY A 147 11.99 -7.44 1.72
N VAL A 148 11.07 -6.79 0.99
CA VAL A 148 9.63 -6.85 1.24
C VAL A 148 8.95 -7.60 0.09
N GLU A 149 8.30 -8.71 0.41
CA GLU A 149 7.50 -9.46 -0.56
C GLU A 149 6.06 -8.91 -0.58
N ILE A 150 5.52 -8.66 -1.78
CA ILE A 150 4.13 -8.23 -1.96
C ILE A 150 3.34 -9.40 -2.55
N THR A 151 2.43 -9.95 -1.74
CA THR A 151 1.55 -11.07 -2.12
C THR A 151 0.11 -10.64 -2.36
N SER A 152 -0.19 -9.34 -2.27
CA SER A 152 -1.54 -8.79 -2.34
C SER A 152 -2.18 -9.03 -3.72
N ILE A 153 -3.49 -9.33 -3.68
CA ILE A 153 -4.33 -9.47 -4.86
C ILE A 153 -5.25 -8.26 -4.93
N SER A 154 -5.30 -7.65 -6.10
CA SER A 154 -6.07 -6.44 -6.32
C SER A 154 -7.57 -6.70 -6.18
N ARG A 155 -8.26 -5.86 -5.40
CA ARG A 155 -9.70 -5.88 -5.22
C ARG A 155 -10.28 -4.46 -5.11
N PRO A 156 -11.51 -4.22 -5.57
CA PRO A 156 -12.19 -2.95 -5.30
C PRO A 156 -12.58 -2.85 -3.82
N ILE A 157 -12.64 -1.63 -3.31
CA ILE A 157 -13.21 -1.31 -2.01
C ILE A 157 -14.72 -1.58 -2.04
N ARG A 158 -15.24 -2.17 -0.97
CA ARG A 158 -16.65 -2.50 -0.80
C ARG A 158 -17.26 -1.66 0.33
N PRO A 159 -18.57 -1.38 0.31
CA PRO A 159 -19.23 -0.69 1.41
C PRO A 159 -19.06 -1.37 2.78
N SER A 160 -18.88 -2.69 2.80
CA SER A 160 -18.60 -3.46 4.03
C SER A 160 -17.25 -3.11 4.65
N ASP A 161 -16.23 -2.74 3.85
CA ASP A 161 -14.90 -2.41 4.34
C ASP A 161 -14.92 -1.21 5.32
N PHE A 162 -15.84 -0.26 5.13
CA PHE A 162 -16.03 0.88 6.04
C PHE A 162 -16.56 0.49 7.42
N ARG A 163 -17.15 -0.70 7.55
CA ARG A 163 -17.66 -1.24 8.81
C ARG A 163 -16.68 -2.21 9.45
N ASP A 164 -15.93 -2.94 8.62
CA ASP A 164 -15.08 -4.04 9.08
C ASP A 164 -13.70 -3.56 9.55
N PHE A 165 -13.19 -2.47 8.97
CA PHE A 165 -11.88 -1.89 9.26
C PHE A 165 -11.94 -0.68 10.19
N ASP A 166 -11.02 -0.64 11.16
CA ASP A 166 -10.93 0.42 12.16
C ASP A 166 -10.22 1.66 11.61
N LEU A 167 -9.29 1.46 10.66
CA LEU A 167 -8.52 2.53 10.04
C LEU A 167 -8.41 2.33 8.53
N ILE A 168 -8.86 3.32 7.75
CA ILE A 168 -8.73 3.33 6.30
C ILE A 168 -7.78 4.45 5.87
N LEU A 169 -6.68 4.08 5.22
CA LEU A 169 -5.61 4.98 4.81
C LEU A 169 -5.62 5.19 3.29
N ALA A 170 -6.20 6.30 2.86
CA ALA A 170 -6.18 6.72 1.47
C ALA A 170 -4.83 7.36 1.07
N MET A 171 -4.17 6.80 0.06
CA MET A 171 -2.82 7.20 -0.39
C MET A 171 -2.78 8.45 -1.28
N ASP A 172 -3.94 8.96 -1.71
CA ASP A 172 -4.04 10.11 -2.61
C ASP A 172 -5.14 11.06 -2.13
N LYS A 173 -4.94 12.37 -2.32
CA LYS A 173 -5.95 13.39 -2.00
C LYS A 173 -7.21 13.20 -2.84
N GLN A 174 -7.05 12.76 -4.09
CA GLN A 174 -8.18 12.47 -4.97
C GLN A 174 -9.03 11.28 -4.50
N ASN A 175 -8.49 10.41 -3.65
CA ASN A 175 -9.25 9.29 -3.13
C ASN A 175 -10.23 9.73 -2.03
N ARG A 176 -10.00 10.87 -1.34
CA ARG A 176 -10.84 11.32 -0.20
C ARG A 176 -12.30 11.59 -0.60
N GLY A 177 -12.56 11.92 -1.86
CA GLY A 177 -13.91 12.20 -2.37
C GLY A 177 -14.81 10.97 -2.52
N PHE A 178 -14.27 9.75 -2.36
CA PHE A 178 -15.03 8.50 -2.51
C PHE A 178 -15.73 8.02 -1.23
N GLY A 179 -16.14 8.94 -0.34
CA GLY A 179 -16.90 8.60 0.87
C GLY A 179 -16.05 8.24 2.10
N PHE A 180 -14.82 8.76 2.19
CA PHE A 180 -13.97 8.62 3.40
C PHE A 180 -14.21 9.73 4.44
N THR A 181 -15.39 10.36 4.43
CA THR A 181 -15.79 11.44 5.35
C THR A 181 -16.67 10.92 6.45
#